data_AF-A0A960SSZ7-F1
#
_entry.id   AF-A0A960SSZ7-F1
#
_cell.length_a   1.000
_cell.length_b   1.000
_cell.length_c   1.000
_cell.angle_alpha   90.00
_cell.angle_beta   90.00
_cell.angle_gamma   90.00
#
_symmetry.space_group_name_H-M   'P 1'
#
loop_
_entity.id
_entity.type
_entity.pdbx_description
1 polymer ?
#
loop_
_entity_poly.entity_id
_entity_poly.type
_entity_poly.pdbx_seq_one_letter_code
_entity_poly.pdbx_strand_id
1 'polypeptide(L)'
;AIHFPRAWPEYSSRRVLTMEELTGIQGSEVERLQASPANLSDFARRGAGMYLEMIFRDSFYHADPHPGNLMWLPGGVVGVLDCGMTGRLDEGLRDDIENLLLAVAQKDAEGLTDAVWHLSSIPPDCPREQLRADLADFVAEYAGQSIRELDLSGALQRLTEIIRRHRLFLPPGVSLLLRTLVLLE
;
A
#
# COMPACT_ATOMS: atom_id res chain seq x y z
N ALA A 1 11.92 -13.48 8.08
CA ALA A 1 10.63 -13.99 8.55
C ALA A 1 9.80 -12.83 9.05
N ILE A 2 8.48 -12.98 8.98
CA ILE A 2 7.50 -12.08 9.57
C ILE A 2 6.92 -12.79 10.80
N HIS A 3 6.70 -12.08 11.90
CA HIS A 3 6.12 -12.62 13.13
C HIS A 3 4.97 -11.73 13.60
N PHE A 4 3.81 -12.35 13.79
CA PHE A 4 2.66 -11.72 14.43
C PHE A 4 2.56 -12.28 15.85
N PRO A 5 2.39 -11.43 16.88
CA PRO A 5 2.30 -11.87 18.24
C PRO A 5 1.07 -12.75 18.42
N ARG A 6 1.23 -13.88 19.09
CA ARG A 6 0.09 -14.74 19.42
C ARG A 6 -0.85 -13.98 20.37
N ALA A 7 -2.12 -13.83 19.96
CA ALA A 7 -3.16 -13.34 20.86
C ALA A 7 -3.52 -14.40 21.91
N TRP A 8 -3.88 -13.95 23.12
CA TRP A 8 -4.37 -14.78 24.22
C TRP A 8 -5.84 -14.40 24.53
N PRO A 9 -6.82 -15.01 23.83
CA PRO A 9 -8.23 -14.68 24.00
C PRO A 9 -8.75 -14.84 25.43
N GLU A 10 -8.22 -15.80 26.18
CA GLU A 10 -8.59 -16.08 27.58
C GLU A 10 -8.20 -14.95 28.55
N TYR A 11 -7.21 -14.13 28.20
CA TYR A 11 -6.78 -12.96 28.95
C TYR A 11 -7.29 -11.65 28.32
N SER A 12 -8.04 -11.73 27.22
CA SER A 12 -8.54 -10.59 26.47
C SER A 12 -10.02 -10.30 26.78
N SER A 13 -10.44 -9.07 26.54
CA SER A 13 -11.82 -8.60 26.68
C SER A 13 -12.14 -7.56 25.61
N ARG A 14 -13.34 -6.99 25.63
CA ARG A 14 -13.72 -5.88 24.72
C ARG A 14 -12.84 -4.63 24.84
N ARG A 15 -12.12 -4.46 25.95
CA ARG A 15 -11.30 -3.25 26.22
C ARG A 15 -9.83 -3.55 26.47
N VAL A 16 -9.43 -4.83 26.47
CA VAL A 16 -8.07 -5.27 26.77
C VAL A 16 -7.72 -6.37 25.78
N LEU A 17 -6.66 -6.17 25.01
CA LEU A 17 -6.06 -7.21 24.18
C LEU A 17 -4.77 -7.67 24.86
N THR A 18 -4.66 -8.97 25.13
CA THR A 18 -3.44 -9.59 25.65
C THR A 18 -2.82 -10.43 24.54
N MET A 19 -1.53 -10.21 24.30
CA MET A 19 -0.77 -10.88 23.25
C MET A 19 0.65 -11.18 23.72
N GLU A 20 1.33 -12.06 22.99
CA GLU A 20 2.76 -12.31 23.12
C GLU A 20 3.55 -11.00 23.14
N GLU A 21 4.46 -10.88 24.10
CA GLU A 21 5.41 -9.76 24.14
C GLU A 21 6.47 -9.96 23.06
N LEU A 22 6.59 -8.98 22.17
CA LEU A 22 7.70 -8.93 21.22
C LEU A 22 8.81 -8.05 21.78
N THR A 23 10.03 -8.60 21.86
CA THR A 23 11.21 -7.87 22.33
C THR A 23 12.12 -7.54 21.15
N GLY A 24 12.30 -6.24 20.90
CA GLY A 24 13.08 -5.74 19.77
C GLY A 24 13.21 -4.21 19.77
N ILE A 25 13.57 -3.65 18.62
CA ILE A 25 13.66 -2.19 18.41
C ILE A 25 12.48 -1.78 17.53
N GLN A 26 11.68 -0.80 17.94
CA GLN A 26 10.54 -0.36 17.13
C GLN A 26 11.01 0.32 15.83
N GLY A 27 10.23 0.19 14.76
CA GLY A 27 10.51 0.81 13.46
C GLY A 27 10.58 2.33 13.51
N SER A 28 9.89 2.95 14.46
CA SER A 28 9.95 4.39 14.74
C SER A 28 11.24 4.84 15.44
N GLU A 29 12.02 3.93 16.06
CA GLU A 29 13.25 4.25 16.79
C GLU A 29 14.47 4.26 15.86
N VAL A 30 14.44 5.14 14.85
CA VAL A 30 15.43 5.18 13.76
C VAL A 30 16.87 5.25 14.26
N GLU A 31 17.16 6.10 15.25
CA GLU A 31 18.51 6.25 15.81
C GLU A 31 19.03 4.95 16.44
N ARG A 32 18.15 4.22 17.17
CA ARG A 32 18.51 2.94 17.77
C ARG A 32 18.69 1.86 16.71
N LEU A 33 17.86 1.85 15.68
CA LEU A 33 18.02 0.91 14.57
C LEU A 33 19.34 1.13 13.85
N GLN A 34 19.73 2.39 13.58
CA GLN A 34 21.01 2.75 12.97
C GLN A 34 22.22 2.36 13.84
N ALA A 35 22.10 2.48 15.16
CA ALA A 35 23.14 2.08 16.11
C ALA A 35 23.19 0.56 16.37
N SER A 36 22.22 -0.19 15.88
CA SER A 36 22.11 -1.63 16.07
C SER A 36 22.70 -2.42 14.89
N PRO A 37 22.93 -3.74 15.02
CA PRO A 37 23.29 -4.59 13.88
C PRO A 37 22.11 -4.82 12.89
N ALA A 38 20.99 -4.10 13.04
CA ALA A 38 19.85 -4.21 12.13
C ALA A 38 20.24 -3.76 10.72
N ASN A 39 19.89 -4.58 9.73
CA ASN A 39 19.98 -4.18 8.34
C ASN A 39 18.68 -3.46 7.97
N LEU A 40 18.70 -2.13 8.06
CA LEU A 40 17.55 -1.26 7.75
C LEU A 40 16.94 -1.51 6.36
N SER A 41 17.79 -1.79 5.35
CA SER A 41 17.33 -2.10 4.00
C SER A 41 16.60 -3.45 3.95
N ASP A 42 17.08 -4.46 4.68
CA ASP A 42 16.38 -5.75 4.80
C ASP A 42 15.08 -5.63 5.60
N PHE A 43 15.05 -4.81 6.65
CA PHE A 43 13.83 -4.51 7.42
C PHE A 43 12.75 -3.86 6.55
N ALA A 44 13.09 -2.77 5.86
CA ALA A 44 12.17 -2.05 4.97
C ALA A 44 11.67 -2.96 3.84
N ARG A 45 12.58 -3.69 3.17
CA ARG A 45 12.22 -4.64 2.10
C ARG A 45 11.25 -5.72 2.58
N ARG A 46 11.48 -6.30 3.77
CA ARG A 46 10.59 -7.33 4.33
C ARG A 46 9.25 -6.77 4.73
N GLY A 47 9.24 -5.58 5.35
CA GLY A 47 8.01 -4.85 5.68
C GLY A 47 7.17 -4.59 4.43
N ALA A 48 7.76 -3.92 3.43
CA ALA A 48 7.08 -3.64 2.16
C ALA A 48 6.60 -4.92 1.47
N GLY A 49 7.45 -5.96 1.39
CA GLY A 49 7.08 -7.25 0.82
C GLY A 49 5.88 -7.90 1.52
N MET A 50 5.83 -7.85 2.85
CA MET A 50 4.69 -8.32 3.63
C MET A 50 3.40 -7.56 3.29
N TYR A 51 3.44 -6.22 3.21
CA TYR A 51 2.26 -5.43 2.82
C TYR A 51 1.80 -5.76 1.40
N LEU A 52 2.73 -5.90 0.45
CA LEU A 52 2.41 -6.27 -0.93
C LEU A 52 1.80 -7.68 -1.03
N GLU A 53 2.31 -8.66 -0.29
CA GLU A 53 1.71 -10.00 -0.21
C GLU A 53 0.30 -9.93 0.38
N MET A 54 0.12 -9.24 1.50
CA MET A 54 -1.20 -9.03 2.11
C MET A 54 -2.21 -8.43 1.11
N ILE A 55 -1.81 -7.42 0.35
CA ILE A 55 -2.65 -6.74 -0.64
C ILE A 55 -2.97 -7.67 -1.82
N PHE A 56 -1.94 -8.12 -2.54
CA PHE A 56 -2.12 -8.75 -3.86
C PHE A 56 -2.33 -10.25 -3.79
N ARG A 57 -1.70 -10.94 -2.84
CA ARG A 57 -1.87 -12.38 -2.67
C ARG A 57 -3.08 -12.68 -1.79
N ASP A 58 -3.11 -12.11 -0.59
CA ASP A 58 -4.10 -12.48 0.43
C ASP A 58 -5.40 -11.66 0.35
N SER A 59 -5.39 -10.51 -0.35
CA SER A 59 -6.58 -9.65 -0.54
C SER A 59 -7.18 -9.21 0.80
N PHE A 60 -6.32 -9.18 1.81
CA PHE A 60 -6.54 -8.76 3.18
C PHE A 60 -5.26 -8.05 3.65
N TYR A 61 -5.38 -6.78 3.98
CA TYR A 61 -4.21 -5.96 4.24
C TYR A 61 -4.33 -5.14 5.51
N HIS A 62 -3.19 -4.92 6.17
CA HIS A 62 -3.10 -3.93 7.22
C HIS A 62 -3.09 -2.55 6.57
N ALA A 63 -4.07 -1.73 6.92
CA ALA A 63 -4.33 -0.44 6.30
C ALA A 63 -3.53 0.72 6.92
N ASP A 64 -2.66 0.44 7.90
CA ASP A 64 -1.85 1.43 8.60
C ASP A 64 -0.40 0.96 8.70
N PRO A 65 0.42 1.23 7.68
CA PRO A 65 1.81 0.80 7.61
C PRO A 65 2.76 1.65 8.45
N HIS A 66 2.25 2.31 9.49
CA HIS A 66 3.06 3.17 10.35
C HIS A 66 4.28 2.41 10.90
N PRO A 67 5.51 2.96 10.81
CA PRO A 67 6.73 2.28 11.26
C PRO A 67 6.69 1.84 12.73
N GLY A 68 5.92 2.53 13.57
CA GLY A 68 5.69 2.15 14.97
C GLY A 68 4.95 0.82 15.18
N ASN A 69 4.23 0.32 14.16
CA ASN A 69 3.57 -0.98 14.18
C ASN A 69 4.53 -2.12 13.82
N LEU A 70 5.75 -1.80 13.37
CA LEU A 70 6.77 -2.78 13.02
C LEU A 70 7.89 -2.78 14.07
N MET A 71 8.48 -3.94 14.29
CA MET A 71 9.60 -4.10 15.23
C MET A 71 10.69 -4.98 14.61
N TRP A 72 11.94 -4.57 14.77
CA TRP A 72 13.10 -5.39 14.45
C TRP A 72 13.39 -6.34 15.62
N LEU A 73 13.15 -7.63 15.42
CA LEU A 73 13.39 -8.68 16.42
C LEU A 73 14.76 -9.35 16.19
N PRO A 74 15.33 -10.00 17.22
CA PRO A 74 16.54 -10.81 17.07
C PRO A 74 16.45 -11.82 15.92
N GLY A 75 17.56 -12.03 15.21
CA GLY A 75 17.62 -12.94 14.06
C GLY A 75 17.07 -12.38 12.74
N GLY A 76 16.78 -11.07 12.67
CA GLY A 76 16.31 -10.43 11.43
C GLY A 76 14.86 -10.76 11.09
N VAL A 77 14.04 -10.86 12.13
CA VAL A 77 12.60 -11.09 12.03
C VAL A 77 11.87 -9.76 12.16
N VAL A 78 10.87 -9.53 11.32
CA VAL A 78 10.00 -8.35 11.39
C VAL A 78 8.78 -8.72 12.22
N GLY A 79 8.65 -8.11 13.40
CA GLY A 79 7.46 -8.20 14.25
C GLY A 79 6.40 -7.20 13.81
N VAL A 80 5.13 -7.59 13.82
CA VAL A 80 3.98 -6.72 13.52
C VAL A 80 3.11 -6.61 14.77
N LEU A 81 3.03 -5.43 15.36
CA LEU A 81 2.40 -5.21 16.68
C LEU A 81 0.90 -4.94 16.60
N ASP A 82 0.47 -4.26 15.54
CA ASP A 82 -0.90 -3.80 15.39
C ASP A 82 -1.57 -4.48 14.19
N CYS A 83 -2.87 -4.77 14.35
CA CYS A 83 -3.79 -5.24 13.32
C CYS A 83 -5.17 -4.56 13.48
N GLY A 84 -5.22 -3.40 14.16
CA GLY A 84 -6.45 -2.70 14.50
C GLY A 84 -7.12 -2.02 13.31
N MET A 85 -6.38 -1.82 12.22
CA MET A 85 -6.90 -1.29 10.96
C MET A 85 -6.55 -2.23 9.81
N THR A 86 -7.53 -2.98 9.36
CA THR A 86 -7.40 -3.95 8.27
C THR A 86 -8.46 -3.71 7.19
N GLY A 87 -8.07 -3.85 5.92
CA GLY A 87 -8.96 -3.82 4.77
C GLY A 87 -9.07 -5.19 4.09
N ARG A 88 -10.13 -5.37 3.31
CA ARG A 88 -10.26 -6.49 2.35
C ARG A 88 -10.51 -5.92 0.97
N LEU A 89 -9.96 -6.60 -0.03
CA LEU A 89 -10.33 -6.43 -1.43
C LEU A 89 -11.33 -7.54 -1.74
N ASP A 90 -12.55 -7.19 -2.11
CA ASP A 90 -13.48 -8.18 -2.66
C ASP A 90 -13.05 -8.57 -4.09
N GLU A 91 -13.69 -9.59 -4.66
CA GLU A 91 -13.32 -10.10 -5.99
C GLU A 91 -13.43 -9.02 -7.07
N GLY A 92 -14.51 -8.23 -7.07
CA GLY A 92 -14.68 -7.15 -8.05
C GLY A 92 -13.60 -6.09 -7.96
N LEU A 93 -13.27 -5.65 -6.74
CA LEU A 93 -12.24 -4.64 -6.55
C LEU A 93 -10.83 -5.16 -6.88
N ARG A 94 -10.57 -6.44 -6.63
CA ARG A 94 -9.34 -7.11 -7.07
C ARG A 94 -9.24 -7.08 -8.59
N ASP A 95 -10.29 -7.47 -9.31
CA ASP A 95 -10.32 -7.47 -10.77
C ASP A 95 -10.08 -6.06 -11.34
N ASP A 96 -10.68 -5.03 -10.72
CA ASP A 96 -10.47 -3.63 -11.12
C ASP A 96 -9.01 -3.19 -10.95
N ILE A 97 -8.38 -3.54 -9.81
CA ILE A 97 -6.97 -3.24 -9.56
C ILE A 97 -6.08 -3.99 -10.55
N GLU A 98 -6.38 -5.25 -10.84
CA GLU A 98 -5.64 -6.04 -11.83
C GLU A 98 -5.74 -5.42 -13.23
N ASN A 99 -6.92 -4.97 -13.64
CA ASN A 99 -7.12 -4.27 -14.91
C ASN A 99 -6.33 -2.96 -15.00
N LEU A 100 -6.29 -2.18 -13.91
CA LEU A 100 -5.44 -0.98 -13.84
C LEU A 100 -3.96 -1.31 -14.03
N LEU A 101 -3.46 -2.32 -13.30
CA LEU A 101 -2.05 -2.73 -13.38
C LEU A 101 -1.68 -3.29 -14.76
N LEU A 102 -2.57 -4.07 -15.36
CA LEU A 102 -2.42 -4.58 -16.72
C LEU A 102 -2.34 -3.46 -17.75
N ALA A 103 -3.23 -2.47 -17.66
CA ALA A 103 -3.23 -1.33 -18.56
C ALA A 103 -1.92 -0.53 -18.47
N VAL A 104 -1.42 -0.27 -17.25
CA VAL A 104 -0.11 0.37 -17.05
C VAL A 104 0.99 -0.49 -17.65
N ALA A 105 1.05 -1.80 -17.35
CA ALA A 105 2.09 -2.70 -17.84
C ALA A 105 2.13 -2.81 -19.36
N GLN A 106 0.96 -2.74 -20.02
CA GLN A 106 0.83 -2.78 -21.47
C GLN A 106 1.01 -1.43 -22.15
N LYS A 107 1.23 -0.36 -21.37
CA LYS A 107 1.27 1.03 -21.85
C LYS A 107 -0.03 1.45 -22.54
N ASP A 108 -1.15 0.88 -22.09
CA ASP A 108 -2.49 1.13 -22.63
C ASP A 108 -3.17 2.27 -21.86
N ALA A 109 -2.98 3.50 -22.35
CA ALA A 109 -3.61 4.68 -21.77
C ALA A 109 -5.14 4.69 -21.93
N GLU A 110 -5.68 4.05 -22.97
CA GLU A 110 -7.13 3.94 -23.16
C GLU A 110 -7.71 2.99 -22.12
N GLY A 111 -7.15 1.78 -22.01
CA GLY A 111 -7.52 0.81 -21.00
C GLY A 111 -7.38 1.36 -19.58
N LEU A 112 -6.33 2.14 -19.30
CA LEU A 112 -6.17 2.79 -17.99
C LEU A 112 -7.27 3.82 -17.74
N THR A 113 -7.63 4.61 -18.75
CA THR A 113 -8.71 5.60 -18.64
C THR A 113 -10.04 4.90 -18.38
N ASP A 114 -10.36 3.83 -19.10
CA ASP A 114 -11.60 3.09 -18.93
C ASP A 114 -11.66 2.37 -17.59
N ALA A 115 -10.55 1.81 -17.11
CA ALA A 115 -10.46 1.20 -15.78
C ALA A 115 -10.63 2.24 -14.66
N VAL A 116 -10.00 3.41 -14.76
CA VAL A 116 -10.23 4.53 -13.81
C VAL A 116 -11.69 5.00 -13.87
N TRP A 117 -12.28 5.05 -15.07
CA TRP A 117 -13.69 5.43 -15.26
C TRP A 117 -14.66 4.43 -14.65
N HIS A 118 -14.35 3.14 -14.73
CA HIS A 118 -15.15 2.08 -14.13
C HIS A 118 -15.05 2.09 -12.60
N LEU A 119 -13.83 2.21 -12.09
CA LEU A 119 -13.53 2.13 -10.67
C LEU A 119 -13.98 3.36 -9.88
N SER A 120 -13.93 4.55 -10.49
CA SER A 120 -14.21 5.81 -9.81
C SER A 120 -15.58 6.38 -10.18
N SER A 121 -16.22 7.05 -9.22
CA SER A 121 -17.38 7.90 -9.53
C SER A 121 -16.87 9.26 -10.01
N ILE A 122 -17.23 9.62 -11.25
CA ILE A 122 -16.71 10.81 -11.93
C ILE A 122 -17.76 11.91 -11.96
N PRO A 123 -17.41 13.18 -11.65
CA PRO A 123 -18.33 14.30 -11.78
C PRO A 123 -18.86 14.45 -13.21
N PRO A 124 -20.13 14.87 -13.41
CA PRO A 124 -20.69 15.07 -14.75
C PRO A 124 -19.94 16.09 -15.60
N ASP A 125 -19.26 17.05 -14.96
CA ASP A 125 -18.47 18.13 -15.58
C ASP A 125 -17.01 17.74 -15.82
N CYS A 126 -16.59 16.51 -15.53
CA CYS A 126 -15.21 16.07 -15.73
C CYS A 126 -14.84 16.06 -17.22
N PRO A 127 -13.81 16.81 -17.64
CA PRO A 127 -13.35 16.82 -19.03
C PRO A 127 -12.62 15.50 -19.35
N ARG A 128 -13.36 14.51 -19.87
CA ARG A 128 -12.83 13.16 -20.18
C ARG A 128 -11.57 13.17 -21.03
N GLU A 129 -11.51 14.02 -22.05
CA GLU A 129 -10.32 14.14 -22.91
C GLU A 129 -9.09 14.61 -22.14
N GLN A 130 -9.27 15.48 -21.15
CA GLN A 130 -8.17 15.98 -20.33
C GLN A 130 -7.72 14.94 -19.29
N LEU A 131 -8.66 14.18 -18.71
CA LEU A 131 -8.32 13.02 -17.86
C LEU A 131 -7.52 11.98 -18.65
N ARG A 132 -7.97 11.66 -19.87
CA ARG A 132 -7.29 10.74 -20.77
C ARG A 132 -5.88 11.22 -21.10
N ALA A 133 -5.70 12.50 -21.41
CA ALA A 133 -4.38 13.08 -21.66
C ALA A 133 -3.47 12.98 -20.43
N ASP A 134 -3.96 13.35 -19.24
CA ASP A 134 -3.19 13.26 -17.99
C ASP A 134 -2.78 11.80 -17.66
N LEU A 135 -3.66 10.82 -17.93
CA LEU A 135 -3.36 9.39 -17.73
C LEU A 135 -2.40 8.84 -18.81
N ALA A 136 -2.48 9.33 -20.05
CA ALA A 136 -1.54 8.98 -21.10
C ALA A 136 -0.13 9.49 -20.77
N ASP A 137 -0.01 10.71 -20.27
CA ASP A 137 1.25 11.28 -19.82
C ASP A 137 1.83 10.47 -18.65
N PHE A 138 0.98 10.10 -17.68
CA PHE A 138 1.37 9.21 -16.57
C PHE A 138 1.93 7.87 -17.07
N VAL A 139 1.24 7.20 -17.99
CA VAL A 139 1.72 5.93 -18.55
C VAL A 139 3.02 6.12 -19.31
N ALA A 140 3.15 7.17 -20.12
CA ALA A 140 4.36 7.45 -20.88
C ALA A 140 5.58 7.68 -19.98
N GLU A 141 5.38 8.32 -18.83
CA GLU A 141 6.42 8.63 -17.86
C GLU A 141 6.88 7.40 -17.07
N TYR A 142 5.94 6.60 -16.53
CA TYR A 142 6.26 5.56 -15.55
C TYR A 142 6.26 4.13 -16.11
N ALA A 143 5.44 3.79 -17.11
CA ALA A 143 5.28 2.40 -17.56
C ALA A 143 6.50 1.83 -18.32
N GLY A 144 7.42 2.68 -18.76
CA GLY A 144 8.67 2.26 -19.41
C GLY A 144 9.84 2.03 -18.46
N GLN A 145 9.71 2.43 -17.20
CA GLN A 145 10.81 2.40 -16.24
C GLN A 145 11.03 0.97 -15.72
N SER A 146 12.29 0.58 -15.53
CA SER A 146 12.58 -0.68 -14.85
C SER A 146 12.22 -0.55 -13.37
N ILE A 147 11.88 -1.64 -12.68
CA ILE A 147 11.53 -1.63 -11.24
C ILE A 147 12.62 -0.95 -10.39
N ARG A 148 13.89 -0.99 -10.82
CA ARG A 148 15.01 -0.35 -10.10
C ARG A 148 15.09 1.16 -10.30
N GLU A 149 14.52 1.66 -11.38
CA GLU A 149 14.54 3.07 -11.78
C GLU A 149 13.16 3.73 -11.61
N LEU A 150 12.15 2.95 -11.25
CA LEU A 150 10.79 3.41 -11.06
C LEU A 150 10.75 4.40 -9.89
N ASP A 151 10.40 5.65 -10.20
CA ASP A 151 10.08 6.64 -9.17
C ASP A 151 8.66 6.39 -8.65
N LEU A 152 8.53 5.42 -7.75
CA LEU A 152 7.23 5.02 -7.18
C LEU A 152 6.59 6.16 -6.38
N SER A 153 7.40 6.89 -5.61
CA SER A 153 6.99 8.09 -4.90
C SER A 153 6.42 9.16 -5.85
N GLY A 154 7.13 9.48 -6.94
CA GLY A 154 6.65 10.39 -7.98
C GLY A 154 5.35 9.90 -8.64
N ALA A 155 5.29 8.62 -8.99
CA ALA A 155 4.09 8.01 -9.58
C ALA A 155 2.86 8.13 -8.67
N LEU A 156 3.00 7.79 -7.37
CA LEU A 156 1.90 7.88 -6.41
C LEU A 156 1.45 9.32 -6.18
N GLN A 157 2.38 10.28 -6.13
CA GLN A 157 2.07 11.70 -6.04
C GLN A 157 1.31 12.18 -7.28
N ARG A 158 1.80 11.83 -8.48
CA ARG A 158 1.17 12.19 -9.75
C ARG A 158 -0.24 11.62 -9.86
N LEU A 159 -0.43 10.35 -9.50
CA LEU A 159 -1.74 9.71 -9.48
C LEU A 159 -2.70 10.44 -8.52
N THR A 160 -2.23 10.77 -7.31
CA THR A 160 -3.01 11.53 -6.32
C THR A 160 -3.39 12.92 -6.85
N GLU A 161 -2.51 13.58 -7.58
CA GLU A 161 -2.80 14.87 -8.23
C GLU A 161 -3.89 14.73 -9.30
N ILE A 162 -3.82 13.72 -10.16
CA ILE A 162 -4.84 13.43 -11.19
C ILE A 162 -6.20 13.21 -10.54
N ILE A 163 -6.27 12.37 -9.50
CA ILE A 163 -7.51 12.11 -8.73
C ILE A 163 -8.11 13.41 -8.19
N ARG A 164 -7.28 14.28 -7.60
CA ARG A 164 -7.73 15.56 -7.03
C ARG A 164 -8.16 16.57 -8.10
N ARG A 165 -7.39 16.68 -9.18
CA ARG A 165 -7.64 17.62 -10.28
C ARG A 165 -8.97 17.34 -10.96
N HIS A 166 -9.24 16.06 -11.24
CA HIS A 166 -10.48 15.60 -11.89
C HIS A 166 -11.60 15.29 -10.90
N ARG A 167 -11.36 15.50 -9.60
CA ARG A 167 -12.31 15.27 -8.49
C ARG A 167 -12.93 13.87 -8.55
N LEU A 168 -12.10 12.87 -8.85
CA LEU A 168 -12.51 11.48 -8.92
C LEU A 168 -12.86 10.99 -7.51
N PHE A 169 -14.03 10.39 -7.35
CA PHE A 169 -14.43 9.75 -6.10
C PHE A 169 -14.06 8.27 -6.16
N LEU A 170 -13.01 7.89 -5.43
CA LEU A 170 -12.59 6.50 -5.33
C LEU A 170 -13.43 5.75 -4.29
N PRO A 171 -13.70 4.45 -4.49
CA PRO A 171 -14.28 3.60 -3.46
C PRO A 171 -13.40 3.60 -2.20
N PRO A 172 -13.99 3.39 -1.00
CA PRO A 172 -13.23 3.38 0.25
C PRO A 172 -12.05 2.39 0.25
N GLY A 173 -12.22 1.19 -0.32
CA GLY A 173 -11.18 0.17 -0.39
C GLY A 173 -9.97 0.61 -1.23
N VAL A 174 -10.21 1.28 -2.37
CA VAL A 174 -9.14 1.83 -3.24
C VAL A 174 -8.44 3.00 -2.56
N SER A 175 -9.22 3.90 -1.95
CA SER A 175 -8.69 5.07 -1.25
C SER A 175 -7.76 4.66 -0.11
N LEU A 176 -8.17 3.63 0.64
CA LEU A 176 -7.38 3.08 1.74
C LEU A 176 -6.11 2.41 1.23
N LEU A 177 -6.21 1.61 0.16
CA LEU A 177 -5.06 1.00 -0.49
C LEU A 177 -4.04 2.03 -0.98
N LEU A 178 -4.49 3.07 -1.71
CA LEU A 178 -3.64 4.14 -2.20
C LEU A 178 -2.92 4.84 -1.04
N ARG A 179 -3.65 5.12 0.06
CA ARG A 179 -3.07 5.70 1.26
C ARG A 179 -2.00 4.79 1.89
N THR A 180 -2.25 3.48 1.96
CA THR A 180 -1.28 2.50 2.47
C THR A 180 -0.02 2.51 1.62
N LEU A 181 -0.13 2.53 0.29
CA LEU A 181 1.04 2.59 -0.60
C LEU A 181 1.85 3.89 -0.42
N VAL A 182 1.17 5.03 -0.30
CA VAL A 182 1.82 6.34 -0.07
C VAL A 182 2.56 6.40 1.26
N LEU A 183 2.08 5.69 2.29
CA LEU A 183 2.72 5.65 3.61
C LEU A 183 3.86 4.62 3.71
N LEU A 184 3.91 3.66 2.78
CA LEU A 184 4.98 2.66 2.72
C LEU A 184 6.24 3.18 2.05
N GLU A 185 6.08 4.13 1.13
CA GLU A 185 7.17 4.93 0.56
C GLU A 185 7.73 5.94 1.58
#